data_AF-A0A0M9F2A4-F1
#
_entry.id   AF-A0A0M9F2A4-F1
#
_cell.length_a   1.000
_cell.length_b   1.000
_cell.length_c   1.000
_cell.angle_alpha   90.00
_cell.angle_beta   90.00
_cell.angle_gamma   90.00
#
_symmetry.space_group_name_H-M   'P 1'
#
loop_
_entity.id
_entity.type
_entity.pdbx_description
1 polymer ?
#
loop_
_entity_poly.entity_id
_entity_poly.type
_entity_poly.pdbx_seq_one_letter_code
_entity_poly.pdbx_strand_id
1 'polypeptide(L)'
;MANWQQYNPFGKRDSHSNNTILTYKILTLITWILSLVVTVYYTLHRPDDGHTRNRKIWEQNHMYRTAFTLNPIITSIYWIVLFILQAGYIGHLFSSNSDIVHAAASVGSHFIFNNLFHFAFVMLFVRSHFHWAEVILVLNFINLSSLYFRHNTYPRFIHTPVVSGPLAWTFIAIYWNGALMIPHPHHLVPRIFGNIFIWSILAYGLFFIMVYKDYTMGFSLSVFAAAIGVSQFLHQVIAFQWIFAFIIMSLLFIATVVVAVPAATGREVNWRSAPADQERAPLLADIYRAVPMKPLRAFPFPINVGNDICQISRIYGILSGPRAARFVNRVLSPEELAVNHARINVLDSVKAQKPGLQDALRKANETSQPHKRIAANNPEMWSCAAFIAGRFAAKEAAMKAHPHRRLTFHDVVIERRPVEGPRLGSGPPIARIRSGEGEVEDTSALVTISHDGDYATAVCIGYEPDISKRG
;
A
#
# COMPACT_ATOMS: atom_id res chain seq x y z
N MET A 1 -10.37 -7.28 31.99
CA MET A 1 -10.44 -8.08 30.75
C MET A 1 -9.07 -7.99 30.09
N ALA A 2 -8.37 -9.11 29.90
CA ALA A 2 -7.04 -9.12 29.31
C ALA A 2 -7.09 -8.50 27.90
N ASN A 3 -6.15 -7.61 27.58
CA ASN A 3 -6.11 -6.89 26.32
C ASN A 3 -5.56 -7.81 25.21
N TRP A 4 -6.34 -8.82 24.81
CA TRP A 4 -5.94 -9.87 23.84
C TRP A 4 -5.40 -9.31 22.51
N GLN A 5 -5.79 -8.08 22.15
CA GLN A 5 -5.28 -7.39 20.97
C GLN A 5 -3.78 -7.04 21.05
N GLN A 6 -3.24 -6.79 22.26
CA GLN A 6 -1.81 -6.52 22.44
C GLN A 6 -0.92 -7.75 22.22
N TYR A 7 -1.46 -8.96 22.38
CA TYR A 7 -0.70 -10.21 22.23
C TYR A 7 -0.88 -10.85 20.86
N ASN A 8 -1.88 -10.45 20.06
CA ASN A 8 -2.12 -11.02 18.73
C ASN A 8 -1.01 -10.63 17.73
N PRO A 9 -0.14 -11.58 17.32
CA PRO A 9 1.00 -11.28 16.44
C PRO A 9 0.60 -11.06 14.98
N PHE A 10 -0.68 -11.26 14.63
CA PHE A 10 -1.24 -11.04 13.29
C PHE A 10 -2.04 -9.73 13.20
N GLY A 11 -2.14 -8.96 14.29
CA GLY A 11 -2.82 -7.67 14.30
C GLY A 11 -2.03 -6.61 13.53
N LYS A 12 -2.73 -5.71 12.84
CA LYS A 12 -2.12 -4.52 12.24
C LYS A 12 -1.58 -3.61 13.35
N ARG A 13 -0.30 -3.25 13.27
CA ARG A 13 0.39 -2.41 14.26
C ARG A 13 1.24 -1.38 13.55
N ASP A 14 1.21 -0.16 14.07
CA ASP A 14 2.00 0.96 13.53
C ASP A 14 3.40 1.00 14.14
N SER A 15 3.59 0.39 15.32
CA SER A 15 4.89 0.32 16.00
C SER A 15 5.09 -1.01 16.73
N HIS A 16 6.36 -1.37 16.93
CA HIS A 16 6.79 -2.60 17.57
C HIS A 16 7.89 -2.32 18.60
N SER A 17 7.88 -3.02 19.73
CA SER A 17 8.94 -2.89 20.74
C SER A 17 10.29 -3.41 20.21
N ASN A 18 11.40 -2.92 20.77
CA ASN A 18 12.74 -3.37 20.39
C ASN A 18 12.92 -4.90 20.53
N ASN A 19 12.37 -5.48 21.60
CA ASN A 19 12.41 -6.93 21.82
C ASN A 19 11.61 -7.67 20.73
N THR A 20 10.43 -7.17 20.36
CA THR A 20 9.62 -7.74 19.27
C THR A 20 10.34 -7.65 17.92
N ILE A 21 11.00 -6.53 17.63
CA ILE A 21 11.78 -6.35 16.40
C ILE A 21 12.96 -7.35 16.37
N LEU A 22 13.66 -7.53 17.49
CA LEU A 22 14.73 -8.51 17.60
C LEU A 22 14.22 -9.94 17.35
N THR A 23 13.07 -10.30 17.93
CA THR A 23 12.41 -11.58 17.66
C THR A 23 12.10 -11.75 16.17
N TYR A 24 11.54 -10.74 15.52
CA TYR A 24 11.27 -10.80 14.08
C TYR A 24 12.54 -10.92 13.26
N LYS A 25 13.61 -10.17 13.55
CA LYS A 25 14.91 -10.30 12.87
C LYS A 25 15.43 -11.73 12.90
N ILE A 26 15.41 -12.36 14.07
CA ILE A 26 15.91 -13.71 14.27
C ILE A 26 15.02 -14.74 13.60
N LEU A 27 13.71 -14.73 13.89
CA LEU A 27 12.79 -15.76 13.41
C LEU A 27 12.55 -15.67 11.90
N THR A 28 12.45 -14.47 11.32
CA THR A 28 12.30 -14.33 9.86
C THR A 28 13.53 -14.86 9.12
N LEU A 29 14.74 -14.57 9.61
CA LEU A 29 15.98 -15.06 9.02
C LEU A 29 16.09 -16.59 9.12
N ILE A 30 15.90 -17.15 10.32
CA ILE A 30 16.02 -18.60 10.55
C ILE A 30 15.00 -19.37 9.70
N THR A 31 13.72 -18.95 9.74
CA THR A 31 12.68 -19.66 8.99
C THR A 31 12.85 -19.50 7.48
N TRP A 32 13.33 -18.35 7.00
CA TRP A 32 13.65 -18.17 5.58
C TRP A 32 14.82 -19.06 5.13
N ILE A 33 15.92 -19.13 5.89
CA ILE A 33 17.03 -20.03 5.61
C ILE A 33 16.55 -21.48 5.58
N LEU A 34 15.73 -21.90 6.56
CA LEU A 34 15.16 -23.24 6.59
C LEU A 34 14.36 -23.55 5.32
N SER A 35 13.46 -22.64 4.93
CA SER A 35 12.64 -22.75 3.71
C SER A 35 13.50 -22.85 2.45
N LEU A 36 14.54 -22.01 2.33
CA LEU A 36 15.46 -21.98 1.20
C LEU A 36 16.28 -23.28 1.11
N VAL A 37 16.92 -23.68 2.20
CA VAL A 37 17.79 -24.87 2.26
C VAL A 37 17.00 -26.12 1.90
N VAL A 38 15.81 -26.29 2.48
CA VAL A 38 14.98 -27.48 2.25
C VAL A 38 14.46 -27.54 0.80
N THR A 39 14.10 -26.39 0.23
CA THR A 39 13.69 -26.31 -1.18
C THR A 39 14.84 -26.67 -2.13
N VAL A 40 16.04 -26.12 -1.91
CA VAL A 40 17.22 -26.41 -2.73
C VAL A 40 17.66 -27.87 -2.55
N TYR A 41 17.75 -28.34 -1.31
CA TYR A 41 18.19 -29.68 -0.98
C TYR A 41 17.32 -30.75 -1.66
N TYR A 42 15.99 -30.68 -1.50
CA TYR A 42 15.08 -31.68 -2.08
C TYR A 42 14.74 -31.46 -3.56
N THR A 43 15.19 -30.36 -4.15
CA THR A 43 15.25 -30.24 -5.62
C THR A 43 16.33 -31.17 -6.19
N LEU A 44 17.42 -31.38 -5.45
CA LEU A 44 18.61 -32.11 -5.92
C LEU A 44 18.72 -33.53 -5.34
N HIS A 45 18.26 -33.74 -4.10
CA HIS A 45 18.42 -34.97 -3.32
C HIS A 45 17.07 -35.58 -2.94
N ARG A 46 17.04 -36.90 -2.78
CA ARG A 46 15.88 -37.62 -2.25
C ARG A 46 15.98 -37.68 -0.73
N PRO A 47 14.85 -37.77 -0.01
CA PRO A 47 14.87 -38.17 1.39
C PRO A 47 15.36 -39.62 1.53
N ASP A 48 16.32 -39.83 2.44
CA ASP A 48 16.88 -41.16 2.72
C ASP A 48 16.10 -41.90 3.83
N ASP A 49 15.07 -41.27 4.41
CA ASP A 49 14.33 -41.72 5.58
C ASP A 49 12.89 -42.15 5.27
N GLY A 50 12.38 -43.19 5.96
CA GLY A 50 10.97 -43.57 5.93
C GLY A 50 10.63 -44.76 5.01
N HIS A 51 9.38 -45.23 5.10
CA HIS A 51 8.87 -46.39 4.37
C HIS A 51 8.08 -46.05 3.10
N THR A 52 7.87 -44.76 2.81
CA THR A 52 7.15 -44.31 1.62
C THR A 52 8.07 -44.18 0.41
N ARG A 53 7.50 -44.02 -0.79
CA ARG A 53 8.27 -43.75 -2.01
C ARG A 53 8.79 -42.30 -1.97
N ASN A 54 9.96 -42.11 -1.39
CA ASN A 54 10.65 -40.83 -1.33
C ASN A 54 11.15 -40.39 -2.70
N ARG A 55 10.93 -39.12 -3.05
CA ARG A 55 11.30 -38.55 -4.34
C ARG A 55 11.72 -37.09 -4.20
N LYS A 56 12.51 -36.63 -5.17
CA LYS A 56 12.80 -35.20 -5.32
C LYS A 56 11.53 -34.43 -5.66
N ILE A 57 11.51 -33.13 -5.43
CA ILE A 57 10.36 -32.26 -5.74
C ILE A 57 9.92 -32.45 -7.20
N TRP A 58 10.84 -32.36 -8.16
CA TRP A 58 10.50 -32.51 -9.58
C TRP A 58 10.26 -33.95 -10.02
N GLU A 59 10.77 -34.94 -9.29
CA GLU A 59 10.44 -36.35 -9.55
C GLU A 59 9.00 -36.67 -9.14
N GLN A 60 8.47 -36.02 -8.09
CA GLN A 60 7.04 -36.09 -7.76
C GLN A 60 6.18 -35.49 -8.87
N ASN A 61 6.57 -34.31 -9.38
CA ASN A 61 5.89 -33.62 -10.47
C ASN A 61 5.70 -34.50 -11.73
N HIS A 62 6.66 -35.39 -11.99
CA HIS A 62 6.67 -36.27 -13.16
C HIS A 62 6.16 -37.70 -12.86
N MET A 63 5.80 -38.03 -11.61
CA MET A 63 5.31 -39.37 -11.26
C MET A 63 4.00 -39.66 -11.97
N TYR A 64 3.02 -38.76 -11.84
CA TYR A 64 1.77 -38.79 -12.57
C TYR A 64 1.59 -37.46 -13.27
N ARG A 65 1.49 -37.48 -14.61
CA ARG A 65 1.28 -36.24 -15.35
C ARG A 65 -0.19 -35.84 -15.23
N THR A 66 -0.44 -34.72 -14.57
CA THR A 66 -1.77 -34.18 -14.31
C THR A 66 -1.98 -32.91 -15.13
N ALA A 67 -3.19 -32.36 -15.07
CA ALA A 67 -3.54 -31.09 -15.69
C ALA A 67 -2.76 -29.89 -15.13
N PHE A 68 -2.17 -30.04 -13.94
CA PHE A 68 -1.44 -29.01 -13.22
C PHE A 68 0.05 -29.32 -13.07
N THR A 69 0.59 -30.30 -13.82
CA THR A 69 2.04 -30.56 -13.86
C THR A 69 2.78 -29.31 -14.33
N LEU A 70 3.74 -28.84 -13.53
CA LEU A 70 4.50 -27.61 -13.78
C LEU A 70 5.79 -27.87 -14.56
N ASN A 71 6.27 -26.86 -15.29
CA ASN A 71 7.60 -26.91 -15.88
C ASN A 71 8.66 -26.68 -14.78
N PRO A 72 9.58 -27.63 -14.55
CA PRO A 72 10.52 -27.56 -13.42
C PRO A 72 11.49 -26.38 -13.53
N ILE A 73 11.86 -25.97 -14.74
CA ILE A 73 12.82 -24.88 -14.98
C ILE A 73 12.15 -23.53 -14.65
N ILE A 74 11.00 -23.24 -15.26
CA ILE A 74 10.28 -21.97 -15.04
C ILE A 74 9.93 -21.79 -13.56
N THR A 75 9.40 -22.84 -12.93
CA THR A 75 9.04 -22.76 -11.51
C THR A 75 10.26 -22.66 -10.59
N SER A 76 11.39 -23.30 -10.93
CA SER A 76 12.63 -23.12 -10.15
C SER A 76 13.17 -21.69 -10.27
N ILE A 77 13.13 -21.09 -11.47
CA ILE A 77 13.52 -19.68 -11.67
C ILE A 77 12.63 -18.76 -10.83
N TYR A 78 11.31 -18.99 -10.83
CA TYR A 78 10.38 -18.23 -9.99
C TYR A 78 10.79 -18.26 -8.51
N TRP A 79 11.08 -19.45 -7.98
CA TRP A 79 11.50 -19.61 -6.59
C TRP A 79 12.85 -18.96 -6.27
N ILE A 80 13.83 -19.06 -7.17
CA ILE A 80 15.12 -18.38 -7.02
C ILE A 80 14.91 -16.86 -6.93
N VAL A 81 14.14 -16.28 -7.86
CA VAL A 81 13.81 -14.86 -7.86
C VAL A 81 13.05 -14.48 -6.58
N LEU A 82 12.06 -15.28 -6.18
CA LEU A 82 11.29 -15.03 -4.97
C LEU A 82 12.18 -15.02 -3.71
N PHE A 83 13.10 -15.97 -3.58
CA PHE A 83 14.03 -16.01 -2.45
C PHE A 83 14.98 -14.81 -2.44
N ILE A 84 15.46 -14.36 -3.60
CA ILE A 84 16.30 -13.14 -3.69
C ILE A 84 15.50 -11.91 -3.24
N LEU A 85 14.26 -11.76 -3.72
CA LEU A 85 13.40 -10.65 -3.31
C LEU A 85 13.08 -10.72 -1.80
N GLN A 86 12.89 -11.92 -1.25
CA GLN A 86 12.68 -12.12 0.19
C GLN A 86 13.92 -11.76 1.02
N ALA A 87 15.13 -12.03 0.52
CA ALA A 87 16.35 -11.54 1.16
C ALA A 87 16.40 -10.01 1.20
N GLY A 88 15.97 -9.34 0.13
CA GLY A 88 15.78 -7.88 0.09
C GLY A 88 14.79 -7.38 1.16
N TYR A 89 13.65 -8.06 1.30
CA TYR A 89 12.69 -7.79 2.37
C TYR A 89 13.29 -7.99 3.76
N ILE A 90 14.04 -9.06 4.01
CA ILE A 90 14.70 -9.30 5.31
C ILE A 90 15.68 -8.17 5.60
N GLY A 91 16.40 -7.65 4.59
CA GLY A 91 17.26 -6.47 4.73
C GLY A 91 16.54 -5.23 5.29
N HIS A 92 15.24 -5.06 5.00
CA HIS A 92 14.44 -3.96 5.55
C HIS A 92 14.26 -4.05 7.07
N LEU A 93 14.25 -5.25 7.66
CA LEU A 93 14.23 -5.40 9.12
C LEU A 93 15.51 -4.89 9.79
N PHE A 94 16.63 -4.82 9.05
CA PHE A 94 17.92 -4.31 9.53
C PHE A 94 18.21 -2.86 9.11
N SER A 95 17.23 -2.16 8.53
CA SER A 95 17.39 -0.77 8.12
C SER A 95 17.64 0.16 9.32
N SER A 96 18.40 1.24 9.10
CA SER A 96 18.54 2.33 10.06
C SER A 96 17.28 3.20 10.17
N ASN A 97 16.32 3.06 9.25
CA ASN A 97 15.06 3.79 9.26
C ASN A 97 13.97 3.03 10.03
N SER A 98 13.49 3.60 11.14
CA SER A 98 12.45 3.01 11.99
C SER A 98 11.15 2.71 11.23
N ASP A 99 10.75 3.56 10.28
CA ASP A 99 9.49 3.39 9.55
C ASP A 99 9.54 2.15 8.66
N ILE A 100 10.69 1.90 8.03
CA ILE A 100 10.93 0.71 7.20
C ILE A 100 10.95 -0.54 8.08
N VAL A 101 11.58 -0.46 9.24
CA VAL A 101 11.65 -1.58 10.20
C VAL A 101 10.25 -1.93 10.72
N HIS A 102 9.43 -0.94 11.10
CA HIS A 102 8.07 -1.17 11.56
C HIS A 102 7.15 -1.71 10.44
N ALA A 103 7.27 -1.17 9.23
CA ALA A 103 6.54 -1.70 8.07
C ALA A 103 6.92 -3.16 7.76
N ALA A 104 8.21 -3.51 7.80
CA ALA A 104 8.66 -4.88 7.62
C ALA A 104 8.22 -5.80 8.79
N ALA A 105 8.29 -5.32 10.02
CA ALA A 105 7.88 -6.09 11.21
C ALA A 105 6.38 -6.43 11.20
N SER A 106 5.54 -5.55 10.64
CA SER A 106 4.09 -5.74 10.58
C SER A 106 3.66 -7.00 9.80
N VAL A 107 4.44 -7.40 8.79
CA VAL A 107 4.18 -8.61 7.98
C VAL A 107 5.00 -9.82 8.46
N GLY A 108 5.88 -9.62 9.45
CA GLY A 108 6.86 -10.60 9.92
C GLY A 108 6.24 -11.90 10.42
N SER A 109 5.16 -11.84 11.20
CA SER A 109 4.47 -13.04 11.68
C SER A 109 3.94 -13.91 10.54
N HIS A 110 3.24 -13.30 9.59
CA HIS A 110 2.70 -14.03 8.44
C HIS A 110 3.81 -14.63 7.58
N PHE A 111 4.92 -13.91 7.40
CA PHE A 111 6.11 -14.40 6.70
C PHE A 111 6.76 -15.62 7.39
N ILE A 112 6.93 -15.56 8.72
CA ILE A 112 7.45 -16.67 9.53
C ILE A 112 6.57 -17.90 9.36
N PHE A 113 5.25 -17.75 9.51
CA PHE A 113 4.30 -18.85 9.33
C PHE A 113 4.31 -19.38 7.90
N ASN A 114 4.41 -18.51 6.90
CA ASN A 114 4.54 -18.92 5.51
C ASN A 114 5.77 -19.80 5.28
N ASN A 115 6.92 -19.42 5.83
CA ASN A 115 8.15 -20.21 5.68
C ASN A 115 8.07 -21.56 6.40
N LEU A 116 7.45 -21.60 7.59
CA LEU A 116 7.23 -22.85 8.33
C LEU A 116 6.23 -23.78 7.62
N PHE A 117 5.14 -23.23 7.07
CA PHE A 117 4.21 -24.01 6.28
C PHE A 117 4.82 -24.48 4.97
N HIS A 118 5.62 -23.66 4.29
CA HIS A 118 6.36 -24.08 3.10
C HIS A 118 7.34 -25.21 3.42
N PHE A 119 8.10 -25.09 4.52
CA PHE A 119 8.95 -26.15 5.02
C PHE A 119 8.17 -27.46 5.25
N ALA A 120 7.07 -27.39 6.00
CA ALA A 120 6.22 -28.55 6.28
C ALA A 120 5.64 -29.15 4.98
N PHE A 121 5.19 -28.32 4.06
CA PHE A 121 4.72 -28.73 2.74
C PHE A 121 5.80 -29.52 1.99
N VAL A 122 7.01 -28.97 1.85
CA VAL A 122 8.10 -29.64 1.13
C VAL A 122 8.40 -30.99 1.79
N MET A 123 8.51 -31.05 3.12
CA MET A 123 8.82 -32.27 3.86
C MET A 123 7.77 -33.38 3.66
N LEU A 124 6.49 -33.01 3.62
CA LEU A 124 5.38 -33.93 3.37
C LEU A 124 5.32 -34.35 1.89
N PHE A 125 5.52 -33.41 0.98
CA PHE A 125 5.42 -33.61 -0.46
C PHE A 125 6.49 -34.58 -0.98
N VAL A 126 7.75 -34.44 -0.54
CA VAL A 126 8.85 -35.32 -0.96
C VAL A 126 8.72 -36.75 -0.42
N ARG A 127 7.94 -36.93 0.66
CA ARG A 127 7.58 -38.23 1.26
C ARG A 127 6.23 -38.77 0.78
N SER A 128 5.63 -38.14 -0.23
CA SER A 128 4.34 -38.53 -0.84
C SER A 128 3.13 -38.45 0.10
N HIS A 129 3.19 -37.65 1.18
CA HIS A 129 2.05 -37.41 2.08
C HIS A 129 1.15 -36.28 1.55
N PHE A 130 0.58 -36.47 0.37
CA PHE A 130 -0.14 -35.42 -0.36
C PHE A 130 -1.38 -34.88 0.37
N HIS A 131 -2.11 -35.72 1.12
CA HIS A 131 -3.26 -35.28 1.90
C HIS A 131 -2.88 -34.26 2.99
N TRP A 132 -1.82 -34.53 3.74
CA TRP A 132 -1.33 -33.61 4.76
C TRP A 132 -0.66 -32.39 4.14
N ALA A 133 0.05 -32.57 3.02
CA ALA A 133 0.61 -31.46 2.26
C ALA A 133 -0.50 -30.48 1.81
N GLU A 134 -1.65 -30.99 1.37
CA GLU A 134 -2.82 -30.18 0.98
C GLU A 134 -3.37 -29.34 2.14
N VAL A 135 -3.53 -29.96 3.32
CA VAL A 135 -3.98 -29.26 4.53
C VAL A 135 -3.03 -28.10 4.88
N ILE A 136 -1.72 -28.35 4.81
CA ILE A 136 -0.71 -27.31 5.07
C ILE A 136 -0.77 -26.19 4.03
N LEU A 137 -0.97 -26.51 2.75
CA LEU A 137 -1.13 -25.52 1.69
C LEU A 137 -2.38 -24.64 1.90
N VAL A 138 -3.52 -25.24 2.27
CA VAL A 138 -4.75 -24.50 2.57
C VAL A 138 -4.59 -23.58 3.78
N LEU A 139 -3.94 -24.07 4.85
CA LEU A 139 -3.63 -23.23 6.01
C LEU A 139 -2.70 -22.06 5.64
N ASN A 140 -1.71 -22.31 4.80
CA ASN A 140 -0.84 -21.24 4.32
C ASN A 140 -1.57 -20.24 3.42
N PHE A 141 -2.49 -20.73 2.58
CA PHE A 141 -3.33 -19.88 1.74
C PHE A 141 -4.21 -18.95 2.58
N ILE A 142 -4.78 -19.44 3.67
CA ILE A 142 -5.54 -18.62 4.63
C ILE A 142 -4.64 -17.59 5.30
N ASN A 143 -3.45 -18.00 5.77
CA ASN A 143 -2.45 -17.12 6.36
C ASN A 143 -2.07 -15.96 5.43
N LEU A 144 -1.74 -16.27 4.17
CA LEU A 144 -1.33 -15.29 3.16
C LEU A 144 -2.50 -14.46 2.63
N SER A 145 -3.70 -15.01 2.53
CA SER A 145 -4.90 -14.25 2.16
C SER A 145 -5.26 -13.24 3.26
N SER A 146 -5.17 -13.64 4.53
CA SER A 146 -5.32 -12.75 5.68
C SER A 146 -4.30 -11.61 5.64
N LEU A 147 -3.04 -11.93 5.35
CA LEU A 147 -1.98 -10.93 5.15
C LEU A 147 -2.32 -9.98 4.00
N TYR A 148 -2.70 -10.53 2.85
CA TYR A 148 -3.03 -9.73 1.66
C TYR A 148 -4.11 -8.71 1.98
N PHE A 149 -5.25 -9.13 2.53
CA PHE A 149 -6.38 -8.22 2.76
C PHE A 149 -6.12 -7.20 3.89
N ARG A 150 -5.26 -7.52 4.86
CA ARG A 150 -4.88 -6.58 5.94
C ARG A 150 -3.85 -5.54 5.51
N HIS A 151 -3.02 -5.90 4.54
CA HIS A 151 -1.79 -5.18 4.22
C HIS A 151 -1.59 -4.94 2.70
N ASN A 152 -2.70 -4.83 1.96
CA ASN A 152 -2.72 -4.65 0.50
C ASN A 152 -2.11 -3.34 -0.03
N THR A 153 -1.86 -2.36 0.83
CA THR A 153 -1.30 -1.05 0.45
C THR A 153 0.19 -0.92 0.70
N TYR A 154 0.88 -1.98 1.16
CA TYR A 154 2.31 -1.87 1.41
C TYR A 154 3.11 -1.62 0.12
N PRO A 155 4.29 -0.99 0.25
CA PRO A 155 5.19 -0.79 -0.87
C PRO A 155 5.48 -2.11 -1.58
N ARG A 156 5.56 -2.04 -2.92
CA ARG A 156 5.68 -3.23 -3.78
C ARG A 156 6.91 -4.08 -3.49
N PHE A 157 7.99 -3.49 -2.96
CA PHE A 157 9.20 -4.19 -2.56
C PHE A 157 9.03 -5.06 -1.30
N ILE A 158 8.03 -4.78 -0.43
CA ILE A 158 7.62 -5.69 0.66
C ILE A 158 6.50 -6.62 0.17
N HIS A 159 5.51 -6.06 -0.55
CA HIS A 159 4.33 -6.78 -0.99
C HIS A 159 4.65 -7.96 -1.92
N THR A 160 5.55 -7.77 -2.89
CA THR A 160 5.91 -8.82 -3.86
C THR A 160 6.53 -10.06 -3.19
N PRO A 161 7.63 -9.93 -2.41
CA PRO A 161 8.28 -11.09 -1.81
C PRO A 161 7.51 -11.80 -0.70
N VAL A 162 6.67 -11.05 0.04
CA VAL A 162 6.06 -11.56 1.28
C VAL A 162 4.57 -11.87 1.11
N VAL A 163 3.90 -11.21 0.16
CA VAL A 163 2.45 -11.30 0.00
C VAL A 163 2.08 -11.92 -1.34
N SER A 164 2.22 -11.20 -2.45
CA SER A 164 1.67 -11.63 -3.75
C SER A 164 2.41 -12.84 -4.32
N GLY A 165 3.74 -12.87 -4.21
CA GLY A 165 4.55 -13.97 -4.73
C GLY A 165 4.26 -15.31 -4.05
N PRO A 166 4.36 -15.41 -2.72
CA PRO A 166 4.02 -16.63 -1.99
C PRO A 166 2.55 -17.03 -2.12
N LEU A 167 1.63 -16.06 -2.15
CA LEU A 167 0.20 -16.33 -2.28
C LEU A 167 -0.14 -16.93 -3.65
N ALA A 168 0.44 -16.38 -4.73
CA ALA A 168 0.29 -16.94 -6.07
C ALA A 168 0.84 -18.37 -6.16
N TRP A 169 2.02 -18.65 -5.57
CA TRP A 169 2.54 -20.01 -5.49
C TRP A 169 1.57 -20.93 -4.75
N THR A 170 1.12 -20.52 -3.57
CA THR A 170 0.29 -21.37 -2.70
C THR A 170 -1.04 -21.70 -3.38
N PHE A 171 -1.64 -20.73 -4.06
CA PHE A 171 -2.83 -20.95 -4.88
C PHE A 171 -2.61 -22.03 -5.95
N ILE A 172 -1.50 -21.97 -6.69
CA ILE A 172 -1.17 -22.96 -7.72
C ILE A 172 -0.81 -24.32 -7.11
N ALA A 173 -0.10 -24.31 -5.98
CA ALA A 173 0.36 -25.51 -5.29
C ALA A 173 -0.81 -26.36 -4.78
N ILE A 174 -1.92 -25.75 -4.36
CA ILE A 174 -3.17 -26.44 -4.01
C ILE A 174 -3.66 -27.29 -5.18
N TYR A 175 -3.77 -26.70 -6.39
CA TYR A 175 -4.17 -27.47 -7.58
C TYR A 175 -3.14 -28.52 -7.98
N TRP A 176 -1.85 -28.19 -7.87
CA TRP A 176 -0.75 -29.08 -8.22
C TRP A 176 -0.70 -30.34 -7.33
N ASN A 177 -0.73 -30.14 -6.01
CA ASN A 177 -0.71 -31.23 -5.02
C ASN A 177 -2.04 -31.99 -5.01
N GLY A 178 -3.18 -31.29 -5.03
CA GLY A 178 -4.50 -31.90 -5.10
C GLY A 178 -4.67 -32.80 -6.34
N ALA A 179 -4.13 -32.41 -7.50
CA ALA A 179 -4.18 -33.24 -8.69
C ALA A 179 -3.36 -34.54 -8.57
N LEU A 180 -2.27 -34.56 -7.78
CA LEU A 180 -1.47 -35.76 -7.52
C LEU A 180 -2.17 -36.76 -6.60
N MET A 181 -3.18 -36.33 -5.83
CA MET A 181 -4.00 -37.21 -4.99
C MET A 181 -5.05 -38.00 -5.79
N ILE A 182 -5.33 -37.60 -7.03
CA ILE A 182 -6.37 -38.22 -7.85
C ILE A 182 -5.86 -39.54 -8.43
N PRO A 183 -6.53 -40.69 -8.15
CA PRO A 183 -6.20 -41.95 -8.78
C PRO A 183 -6.44 -41.88 -10.30
N HIS A 184 -5.49 -42.39 -11.08
CA HIS A 184 -5.57 -42.45 -12.55
C HIS A 184 -5.89 -41.10 -13.23
N PRO A 185 -5.01 -40.09 -13.12
CA PRO A 185 -5.26 -38.74 -13.61
C PRO A 185 -5.40 -38.63 -15.15
N HIS A 186 -5.08 -39.71 -15.88
CA HIS A 186 -5.25 -39.81 -17.33
C HIS A 186 -6.69 -40.12 -17.77
N HIS A 187 -7.60 -40.43 -16.85
CA HIS A 187 -9.00 -40.68 -17.20
C HIS A 187 -9.73 -39.41 -17.62
N LEU A 188 -10.86 -39.59 -18.30
CA LEU A 188 -11.67 -38.51 -18.85
C LEU A 188 -12.13 -37.51 -17.76
N VAL A 189 -12.60 -38.00 -16.61
CA VAL A 189 -13.13 -37.17 -15.54
C VAL A 189 -12.09 -36.20 -14.95
N PRO A 190 -10.90 -36.64 -14.48
CA PRO A 190 -9.85 -35.72 -14.03
C PRO A 190 -9.41 -34.70 -15.09
N ARG A 191 -9.39 -35.08 -16.37
CA ARG A 191 -9.03 -34.17 -17.47
C ARG A 191 -10.08 -33.07 -17.67
N ILE A 192 -11.37 -33.40 -17.58
CA ILE A 192 -12.45 -32.40 -17.62
C ILE A 192 -12.30 -31.42 -16.46
N PHE A 193 -12.14 -31.92 -15.23
CA PHE A 193 -11.94 -31.05 -14.07
C PHE A 193 -10.70 -30.18 -14.22
N GLY A 194 -9.59 -30.72 -14.75
CA GLY A 194 -8.37 -29.96 -15.04
C GLY A 194 -8.60 -28.79 -16.01
N ASN A 195 -9.35 -29.03 -17.08
CA ASN A 195 -9.72 -28.02 -18.07
C ASN A 195 -10.65 -26.93 -17.51
N ILE A 196 -11.48 -27.26 -16.51
CA ILE A 196 -12.36 -26.28 -15.84
C ILE A 196 -11.55 -25.49 -14.81
N PHE A 197 -10.82 -26.17 -13.93
CA PHE A 197 -10.13 -25.54 -12.80
C PHE A 197 -8.96 -24.67 -13.23
N ILE A 198 -8.34 -24.87 -14.39
CA ILE A 198 -7.27 -23.97 -14.85
C ILE A 198 -7.73 -22.52 -14.98
N TRP A 199 -9.00 -22.28 -15.33
CA TRP A 199 -9.58 -20.94 -15.43
C TRP A 199 -9.69 -20.20 -14.10
N SER A 200 -9.61 -20.91 -12.98
CA SER A 200 -9.52 -20.28 -11.65
C SER A 200 -8.30 -19.35 -11.54
N ILE A 201 -7.20 -19.65 -12.26
CA ILE A 201 -5.99 -18.81 -12.31
C ILE A 201 -6.33 -17.44 -12.91
N LEU A 202 -7.09 -17.42 -14.02
CA LEU A 202 -7.53 -16.18 -14.65
C LEU A 202 -8.48 -15.41 -13.74
N ALA A 203 -9.50 -16.09 -13.19
CA ALA A 203 -10.49 -15.45 -12.32
C ALA A 203 -9.82 -14.83 -11.08
N TYR A 204 -8.94 -15.58 -10.41
CA TYR A 204 -8.21 -15.14 -9.24
C TYR A 204 -7.26 -13.98 -9.58
N GLY A 205 -6.50 -14.08 -10.68
CA GLY A 205 -5.60 -13.01 -11.11
C GLY A 205 -6.34 -11.73 -11.52
N LEU A 206 -7.40 -11.84 -12.30
CA LEU A 206 -8.22 -10.69 -12.70
C LEU A 206 -8.89 -10.02 -11.48
N PHE A 207 -9.32 -10.79 -10.48
CA PHE A 207 -9.84 -10.20 -9.24
C PHE A 207 -8.82 -9.24 -8.60
N PHE A 208 -7.56 -9.66 -8.42
CA PHE A 208 -6.55 -8.77 -7.82
C PHE A 208 -6.11 -7.62 -8.73
N ILE A 209 -5.98 -7.86 -10.03
CA ILE A 209 -5.64 -6.79 -10.98
C ILE A 209 -6.76 -5.75 -11.07
N MET A 210 -8.03 -6.16 -11.13
CA MET A 210 -9.15 -5.25 -11.33
C MET A 210 -9.56 -4.53 -10.05
N VAL A 211 -9.65 -5.26 -8.93
CA VAL A 211 -10.13 -4.72 -7.64
C VAL A 211 -9.02 -4.00 -6.90
N TYR A 212 -7.82 -4.58 -6.83
CA TYR A 212 -6.72 -4.05 -6.02
C TYR A 212 -5.61 -3.38 -6.84
N LYS A 213 -5.75 -3.32 -8.17
CA LYS A 213 -4.71 -2.81 -9.07
C LYS A 213 -3.35 -3.48 -8.83
N ASP A 214 -3.39 -4.75 -8.42
CA ASP A 214 -2.18 -5.50 -8.08
C ASP A 214 -1.62 -6.22 -9.31
N TYR A 215 -0.70 -5.54 -9.98
CA TYR A 215 0.03 -6.09 -11.11
C TYR A 215 1.08 -7.13 -10.68
N THR A 216 1.54 -7.16 -9.42
CA THR A 216 2.55 -8.15 -8.98
C THR A 216 1.93 -9.53 -8.82
N MET A 217 0.68 -9.60 -8.33
CA MET A 217 -0.11 -10.84 -8.34
C MET A 217 -0.39 -11.34 -9.77
N GLY A 218 -0.81 -10.44 -10.66
CA GLY A 218 -1.07 -10.75 -12.06
C GLY A 218 0.16 -11.33 -12.78
N PHE A 219 1.33 -10.71 -12.57
CA PHE A 219 2.60 -11.18 -13.10
C PHE A 219 2.92 -12.59 -12.58
N SER A 220 2.88 -12.82 -11.26
CA SER A 220 3.17 -14.14 -10.68
C SER A 220 2.27 -15.25 -11.24
N LEU A 221 0.96 -15.01 -11.33
CA LEU A 221 0.03 -16.00 -11.88
C LEU A 221 0.22 -16.23 -13.38
N SER A 222 0.63 -15.20 -14.14
CA SER A 222 1.00 -15.38 -15.55
C SER A 222 2.21 -16.29 -15.72
N VAL A 223 3.22 -16.19 -14.85
CA VAL A 223 4.40 -17.07 -14.85
C VAL A 223 4.01 -18.52 -14.57
N PHE A 224 3.11 -18.77 -13.62
CA PHE A 224 2.63 -20.13 -13.34
C PHE A 224 1.74 -20.68 -14.46
N ALA A 225 0.89 -19.85 -15.06
CA ALA A 225 0.13 -20.24 -16.25
C ALA A 225 1.08 -20.63 -17.39
N ALA A 226 2.18 -19.89 -17.59
CA ALA A 226 3.23 -20.25 -18.54
C ALA A 226 3.92 -21.58 -18.16
N ALA A 227 4.23 -21.80 -16.89
CA ALA A 227 4.85 -23.04 -16.41
C ALA A 227 3.97 -24.27 -16.67
N ILE A 228 2.66 -24.16 -16.42
CA ILE A 228 1.68 -25.20 -16.77
C ILE A 228 1.61 -25.37 -18.29
N GLY A 229 1.47 -24.27 -19.04
CA GLY A 229 1.34 -24.28 -20.50
C GLY A 229 2.51 -24.97 -21.21
N VAL A 230 3.75 -24.60 -20.85
CA VAL A 230 4.97 -25.21 -21.41
C VAL A 230 5.06 -26.70 -21.05
N SER A 231 4.74 -27.06 -19.81
CA SER A 231 4.74 -28.47 -19.38
C SER A 231 3.75 -29.32 -20.18
N GLN A 232 2.53 -28.81 -20.38
CA GLN A 232 1.48 -29.49 -21.13
C GLN A 232 1.75 -29.50 -22.64
N PHE A 233 2.37 -28.45 -23.19
CA PHE A 233 2.72 -28.37 -24.61
C PHE A 233 3.77 -29.42 -25.01
N LEU A 234 4.82 -29.57 -24.20
CA LEU A 234 5.92 -30.51 -24.49
C LEU A 234 5.52 -31.98 -24.39
N HIS A 235 4.44 -32.29 -23.66
CA HIS A 235 4.07 -33.67 -23.34
C HIS A 235 2.66 -34.07 -23.78
N GLN A 236 1.86 -33.12 -24.27
CA GLN A 236 0.49 -33.28 -24.81
C GLN A 236 -0.43 -34.19 -23.99
N VAL A 237 -0.33 -34.15 -22.66
CA VAL A 237 -1.05 -35.06 -21.76
C VAL A 237 -2.55 -34.78 -21.76
N ILE A 238 -2.97 -33.54 -21.99
CA ILE A 238 -4.37 -33.12 -22.11
C ILE A 238 -4.49 -32.15 -23.28
N ALA A 239 -5.22 -32.54 -24.33
CA ALA A 239 -5.17 -31.91 -25.66
C ALA A 239 -5.50 -30.40 -25.67
N PHE A 240 -6.30 -29.90 -24.73
CA PHE A 240 -6.69 -28.48 -24.66
C PHE A 240 -6.02 -27.67 -23.54
N GLN A 241 -5.39 -28.32 -22.55
CA GLN A 241 -4.90 -27.66 -21.34
C GLN A 241 -3.81 -26.63 -21.63
N TRP A 242 -2.90 -26.94 -22.57
CA TRP A 242 -1.82 -26.02 -22.95
C TRP A 242 -2.34 -24.75 -23.63
N ILE A 243 -3.40 -24.86 -24.45
CA ILE A 243 -4.05 -23.71 -25.11
C ILE A 243 -4.65 -22.80 -24.04
N PHE A 244 -5.43 -23.36 -23.11
CA PHE A 244 -6.04 -22.59 -22.03
C PHE A 244 -4.98 -21.92 -21.17
N ALA A 245 -3.92 -22.63 -20.80
CA ALA A 245 -2.82 -22.07 -20.02
C ALA A 245 -2.16 -20.86 -20.68
N PHE A 246 -1.87 -20.93 -21.99
CA PHE A 246 -1.27 -19.80 -22.71
C PHE A 246 -2.24 -18.64 -22.91
N ILE A 247 -3.52 -18.90 -23.16
CA ILE A 247 -4.54 -17.84 -23.20
C ILE A 247 -4.59 -17.10 -21.85
N ILE A 248 -4.65 -17.85 -20.74
CA ILE A 248 -4.67 -17.28 -19.39
C ILE A 248 -3.40 -16.47 -19.12
N MET A 249 -2.22 -17.01 -19.46
CA MET A 249 -0.94 -16.31 -19.35
C MET A 249 -0.98 -14.98 -20.11
N SER A 250 -1.37 -14.98 -21.39
CA SER A 250 -1.43 -13.78 -22.22
C SER A 250 -2.41 -12.75 -21.68
N LEU A 251 -3.63 -13.16 -21.29
CA LEU A 251 -4.63 -12.25 -20.74
C LEU A 251 -4.17 -11.63 -19.42
N LEU A 252 -3.62 -12.41 -18.50
CA LEU A 252 -3.09 -11.90 -17.24
C LEU A 252 -1.89 -10.99 -17.46
N PHE A 253 -0.98 -11.33 -18.37
CA PHE A 253 0.19 -10.52 -18.69
C PHE A 253 -0.21 -9.17 -19.29
N ILE A 254 -1.14 -9.15 -20.26
CA ILE A 254 -1.64 -7.91 -20.86
C ILE A 254 -2.34 -7.06 -19.79
N ALA A 255 -3.25 -7.65 -19.01
CA ALA A 255 -3.94 -6.93 -17.93
C ALA A 255 -2.95 -6.36 -16.90
N THR A 256 -1.89 -7.10 -16.60
CA THR A 256 -0.79 -6.68 -15.72
C THR A 256 -0.06 -5.47 -16.30
N VAL A 257 0.35 -5.51 -17.57
CA VAL A 257 1.06 -4.40 -18.23
C VAL A 257 0.19 -3.15 -18.29
N VAL A 258 -1.10 -3.30 -18.60
CA VAL A 258 -2.08 -2.19 -18.64
C VAL A 258 -2.20 -1.49 -17.29
N VAL A 259 -2.05 -2.20 -16.17
CA VAL A 259 -2.07 -1.60 -14.82
C VAL A 259 -0.68 -1.13 -14.36
N ALA A 260 0.38 -1.85 -14.73
CA ALA A 260 1.75 -1.56 -14.31
C ALA A 260 2.33 -0.30 -14.98
N VAL A 261 2.08 -0.08 -16.27
CA VAL A 261 2.62 1.07 -17.02
C VAL A 261 2.13 2.42 -16.46
N PRO A 262 0.82 2.61 -16.19
CA PRO A 262 0.31 3.81 -15.49
C PRO A 262 0.95 4.01 -14.13
N ALA A 263 1.06 2.93 -13.34
CA ALA A 263 1.65 2.96 -12.00
C ALA A 263 3.14 3.34 -12.02
N ALA A 264 3.90 2.88 -13.02
CA ALA A 264 5.32 3.19 -13.18
C ALA A 264 5.57 4.58 -13.78
N THR A 265 4.67 5.08 -14.63
CA THR A 265 4.83 6.38 -15.32
C THR A 265 4.19 7.56 -14.58
N GLY A 266 3.49 7.31 -13.46
CA GLY A 266 2.77 8.34 -12.70
C GLY A 266 1.61 8.98 -13.47
N ARG A 267 1.21 8.37 -14.59
CA ARG A 267 0.04 8.78 -15.39
C ARG A 267 -1.11 7.89 -15.00
N GLU A 268 -2.04 8.39 -14.19
CA GLU A 268 -3.27 7.66 -13.90
C GLU A 268 -4.07 7.47 -15.20
N VAL A 269 -4.17 6.23 -15.67
CA VAL A 269 -5.08 5.88 -16.77
C VAL A 269 -6.46 5.74 -16.16
N ASN A 270 -7.25 6.82 -16.26
CA ASN A 270 -8.65 6.87 -15.89
C ASN A 270 -9.47 5.93 -16.77
N TRP A 271 -9.59 4.67 -16.37
CA TRP A 271 -10.47 3.72 -17.06
C TRP A 271 -11.96 3.89 -16.70
N ARG A 272 -12.31 4.79 -15.77
CA ARG A 272 -13.71 5.17 -15.51
C ARG A 272 -13.77 6.62 -15.03
N SER A 273 -14.43 7.47 -15.82
CA SER A 273 -15.05 8.70 -15.34
C SER A 273 -16.22 8.32 -14.43
N ALA A 274 -15.94 8.00 -13.17
CA ALA A 274 -16.95 8.03 -12.12
C ALA A 274 -16.78 9.38 -11.38
N PRO A 275 -17.85 10.14 -11.15
CA PRO A 275 -17.76 11.35 -10.36
C PRO A 275 -17.30 10.98 -8.95
N ALA A 276 -16.50 11.86 -8.36
CA ALA A 276 -15.97 11.73 -7.02
C ALA A 276 -17.09 11.54 -6.00
N ASP A 277 -17.40 10.29 -5.64
CA ASP A 277 -17.99 9.95 -4.36
C ASP A 277 -16.85 9.58 -3.42
N GLN A 278 -16.33 10.60 -2.74
CA GLN A 278 -15.56 10.45 -1.52
C GLN A 278 -16.48 9.85 -0.44
N GLU A 279 -15.98 8.82 0.24
CA GLU A 279 -16.56 8.18 1.43
C GLU A 279 -17.75 7.22 1.21
N ARG A 280 -17.49 6.03 0.66
CA ARG A 280 -18.34 4.88 1.00
C ARG A 280 -17.57 3.57 1.09
N ALA A 281 -17.55 3.01 2.30
CA ALA A 281 -17.27 1.60 2.54
C ALA A 281 -18.36 0.76 1.85
N PRO A 282 -18.03 -0.12 0.87
CA PRO A 282 -19.04 -0.78 0.05
C PRO A 282 -19.69 -2.00 0.73
N LEU A 283 -19.41 -2.29 2.01
CA LEU A 283 -19.89 -3.51 2.68
C LEU A 283 -21.13 -3.32 3.56
N LEU A 284 -21.71 -2.11 3.63
CA LEU A 284 -22.88 -1.83 4.47
C LEU A 284 -24.14 -1.46 3.67
N ALA A 285 -24.01 -1.00 2.42
CA ALA A 285 -25.14 -0.47 1.66
C ALA A 285 -26.25 -1.50 1.38
N ASP A 286 -25.90 -2.79 1.23
CA ASP A 286 -26.89 -3.83 0.94
C ASP A 286 -27.60 -4.38 2.19
N ILE A 287 -27.00 -4.23 3.38
CA ILE A 287 -27.65 -4.61 4.65
C ILE A 287 -28.65 -3.53 5.11
N TYR A 288 -28.42 -2.26 4.76
CA TYR A 288 -29.29 -1.15 5.20
C TYR A 288 -30.50 -0.86 4.31
N ARG A 289 -30.67 -1.51 3.15
CA ARG A 289 -31.86 -1.29 2.30
C ARG A 289 -33.17 -1.81 2.90
N ALA A 290 -33.12 -2.60 3.97
CA ALA A 290 -34.29 -3.16 4.64
C ALA A 290 -34.59 -2.54 6.02
N VAL A 291 -33.79 -1.59 6.49
CA VAL A 291 -33.98 -0.97 7.82
C VAL A 291 -34.41 0.49 7.64
N PRO A 292 -35.61 0.91 8.08
CA PRO A 292 -35.95 2.33 8.11
C PRO A 292 -34.93 3.04 9.00
N MET A 293 -34.12 3.92 8.40
CA MET A 293 -33.13 4.69 9.14
C MET A 293 -33.85 5.55 10.15
N LYS A 294 -33.52 5.38 11.43
CA LYS A 294 -33.96 6.30 12.47
C LYS A 294 -33.43 7.71 12.11
N PRO A 295 -34.24 8.76 12.30
CA PRO A 295 -33.80 10.13 12.04
C PRO A 295 -32.51 10.39 12.83
N LEU A 296 -31.51 10.93 12.13
CA LEU A 296 -30.23 11.28 12.74
C LEU A 296 -30.46 12.47 13.68
N ARG A 297 -30.13 12.29 14.95
CA ARG A 297 -30.07 13.39 15.90
C ARG A 297 -28.80 14.19 15.61
N ALA A 298 -28.93 15.48 15.35
CA ALA A 298 -27.78 16.36 15.15
C ALA A 298 -26.85 16.36 16.38
N PHE A 299 -25.57 16.61 16.15
CA PHE A 299 -24.61 16.81 17.23
C PHE A 299 -25.05 17.99 18.10
N PRO A 300 -24.97 17.90 19.44
CA PRO A 300 -25.64 18.85 20.34
C PRO A 300 -25.02 20.27 20.35
N PHE A 301 -23.83 20.44 19.80
CA PHE A 301 -23.18 21.75 19.68
C PHE A 301 -23.01 22.11 18.21
N PRO A 302 -23.22 23.36 17.80
CA PRO A 302 -23.10 23.75 16.40
C PRO A 302 -21.62 24.03 16.08
N ILE A 303 -20.83 22.97 16.11
CA ILE A 303 -19.39 23.00 15.92
C ILE A 303 -19.04 22.08 14.76
N ASN A 304 -18.28 22.61 13.81
CA ASN A 304 -17.73 21.88 12.68
C ASN A 304 -16.22 21.75 12.80
N VAL A 305 -15.69 20.65 12.28
CA VAL A 305 -14.25 20.38 12.28
C VAL A 305 -13.78 20.26 10.85
N GLY A 306 -12.70 20.97 10.53
CA GLY A 306 -12.00 20.83 9.27
C GLY A 306 -10.55 20.40 9.51
N ASN A 307 -10.04 19.51 8.67
CA ASN A 307 -8.64 19.10 8.67
C ASN A 307 -8.03 19.24 7.28
N ASP A 308 -6.73 19.50 7.20
CA ASP A 308 -6.02 19.47 5.93
C ASP A 308 -4.54 19.11 6.12
N ILE A 309 -3.96 18.47 5.10
CA ILE A 309 -2.55 18.11 5.04
C ILE A 309 -1.95 18.54 3.69
N CYS A 310 -0.84 19.26 3.74
CA CYS A 310 -0.16 19.85 2.60
C CYS A 310 1.30 19.36 2.55
N GLN A 311 1.73 18.88 1.37
CA GLN A 311 3.11 18.44 1.16
C GLN A 311 4.03 19.64 0.89
N ILE A 312 5.08 19.81 1.69
CA ILE A 312 5.98 20.97 1.65
C ILE A 312 6.80 20.99 0.36
N SER A 313 7.33 19.85 -0.08
CA SER A 313 8.07 19.74 -1.34
C SER A 313 7.27 20.16 -2.56
N ARG A 314 5.95 19.94 -2.56
CA ARG A 314 5.05 20.42 -3.62
C ARG A 314 4.95 21.95 -3.62
N ILE A 315 4.83 22.57 -2.45
CA ILE A 315 4.86 24.03 -2.30
C ILE A 315 6.22 24.59 -2.72
N TYR A 316 7.31 23.97 -2.27
CA TYR A 316 8.67 24.33 -2.67
C TYR A 316 8.84 24.33 -4.19
N GLY A 317 8.33 23.31 -4.88
CA GLY A 317 8.36 23.26 -6.35
C GLY A 317 7.58 24.39 -7.03
N ILE A 318 6.47 24.84 -6.44
CA ILE A 318 5.70 25.99 -6.94
C ILE A 318 6.46 27.31 -6.70
N LEU A 319 7.04 27.48 -5.51
CA LEU A 319 7.81 28.67 -5.13
C LEU A 319 9.13 28.78 -5.89
N SER A 320 9.72 27.65 -6.30
CA SER A 320 10.89 27.61 -7.17
C SER A 320 10.57 27.85 -8.65
N GLY A 321 9.29 28.01 -9.00
CA GLY A 321 8.82 28.15 -10.36
C GLY A 321 8.33 29.57 -10.70
N PRO A 322 8.01 29.84 -11.98
CA PRO A 322 7.54 31.15 -12.44
C PRO A 322 6.15 31.55 -11.90
N ARG A 323 5.49 30.65 -11.17
CA ARG A 323 4.15 30.87 -10.58
C ARG A 323 4.20 31.28 -9.10
N ALA A 324 5.39 31.41 -8.51
CA ALA A 324 5.58 31.69 -7.09
C ALA A 324 4.77 32.90 -6.61
N ALA A 325 4.93 34.06 -7.24
CA ALA A 325 4.24 35.30 -6.84
C ALA A 325 2.71 35.17 -6.92
N ARG A 326 2.19 34.57 -8.00
CA ARG A 326 0.75 34.34 -8.15
C ARG A 326 0.20 33.38 -7.10
N PHE A 327 0.97 32.35 -6.76
CA PHE A 327 0.56 31.37 -5.76
C PHE A 327 0.54 32.00 -4.36
N VAL A 328 1.59 32.74 -3.99
CA VAL A 328 1.67 33.44 -2.71
C VAL A 328 0.54 34.46 -2.55
N ASN A 329 0.31 35.29 -3.58
CA ASN A 329 -0.77 36.27 -3.58
C ASN A 329 -2.16 35.64 -3.61
N ARG A 330 -2.29 34.36 -3.98
CA ARG A 330 -3.56 33.63 -3.89
C ARG A 330 -3.79 33.09 -2.48
N VAL A 331 -2.73 32.64 -1.80
CA VAL A 331 -2.85 31.97 -0.49
C VAL A 331 -2.87 32.98 0.64
N LEU A 332 -2.01 33.99 0.63
CA LEU A 332 -1.86 34.97 1.72
C LEU A 332 -2.64 36.24 1.41
N SER A 333 -3.39 36.75 2.39
CA SER A 333 -4.05 38.05 2.26
C SER A 333 -3.02 39.19 2.27
N PRO A 334 -3.37 40.39 1.76
CA PRO A 334 -2.49 41.56 1.83
C PRO A 334 -2.01 41.88 3.26
N GLU A 335 -2.86 41.67 4.25
CA GLU A 335 -2.54 41.81 5.68
C GLU A 335 -1.48 40.79 6.14
N GLU A 336 -1.63 39.52 5.73
CA GLU A 336 -0.64 38.49 6.06
C GLU A 336 0.69 38.73 5.36
N LEU A 337 0.67 39.26 4.13
CA LEU A 337 1.89 39.64 3.40
C LEU A 337 2.63 40.77 4.10
N ALA A 338 1.91 41.80 4.57
CA ALA A 338 2.50 42.92 5.30
C ALA A 338 3.17 42.48 6.61
N VAL A 339 2.51 41.61 7.38
CA VAL A 339 3.03 41.13 8.68
C VAL A 339 4.18 40.14 8.52
N ASN A 340 4.14 39.28 7.49
CA ASN A 340 5.10 38.18 7.34
C ASN A 340 6.20 38.47 6.31
N HIS A 341 6.41 39.73 5.92
CA HIS A 341 7.38 40.13 4.92
C HIS A 341 8.77 39.51 5.14
N ALA A 342 9.27 39.48 6.39
CA ALA A 342 10.56 38.87 6.74
C ALA A 342 10.67 37.36 6.44
N ARG A 343 9.56 36.62 6.49
CA ARG A 343 9.51 35.16 6.19
C ARG A 343 9.34 34.86 4.70
N ILE A 344 9.00 35.87 3.91
CA ILE A 344 8.65 35.74 2.49
C ILE A 344 9.71 36.43 1.60
N ASN A 345 10.54 37.31 2.17
CA ASN A 345 11.61 38.06 1.48
C ASN A 345 12.60 37.17 0.68
N VAL A 346 12.76 35.90 1.07
CA VAL A 346 13.56 34.90 0.33
C VAL A 346 13.06 34.68 -1.11
N LEU A 347 11.78 34.96 -1.39
CA LEU A 347 11.24 34.88 -2.74
C LEU A 347 11.74 36.01 -3.65
N ASP A 348 12.12 37.16 -3.09
CA ASP A 348 12.63 38.29 -3.86
C ASP A 348 14.12 38.14 -4.16
N SER A 349 14.89 37.48 -3.29
CA SER A 349 16.29 37.12 -3.57
C SER A 349 16.41 36.03 -4.65
N VAL A 350 15.45 35.10 -4.73
CA VAL A 350 15.44 34.04 -5.75
C VAL A 350 15.00 34.52 -7.14
N LYS A 351 14.22 35.60 -7.25
CA LYS A 351 13.96 36.25 -8.56
C LYS A 351 15.23 36.78 -9.24
N ALA A 352 16.32 37.01 -8.49
CA ALA A 352 17.58 37.50 -9.03
C ALA A 352 18.51 36.39 -9.59
N GLN A 353 18.23 35.11 -9.36
CA GLN A 353 19.00 33.99 -9.90
C GLN A 353 18.30 33.32 -11.09
N LYS A 354 18.96 33.36 -12.25
CA LYS A 354 18.54 32.78 -13.55
C LYS A 354 18.33 31.24 -13.50
N PRO A 355 17.60 30.67 -14.48
CA PRO A 355 16.99 29.35 -14.38
C PRO A 355 17.99 28.22 -14.67
N GLY A 356 18.61 27.66 -13.63
CA GLY A 356 19.48 26.48 -13.74
C GLY A 356 19.08 25.31 -12.84
N LEU A 357 18.15 25.51 -11.90
CA LEU A 357 17.81 24.50 -10.87
C LEU A 357 16.73 23.50 -11.31
N GLN A 358 16.06 23.74 -12.45
CA GLN A 358 14.98 22.86 -12.94
C GLN A 358 15.51 21.56 -13.55
N ASP A 359 16.71 21.56 -14.13
CA ASP A 359 17.29 20.35 -14.74
C ASP A 359 17.96 19.43 -13.72
N ALA A 360 18.43 19.98 -12.59
CA ALA A 360 19.02 19.19 -11.51
C ALA A 360 17.96 18.41 -10.70
N LEU A 361 16.79 19.01 -10.46
CA LEU A 361 15.70 18.37 -9.72
C LEU A 361 14.98 17.28 -10.53
N ARG A 362 15.13 17.29 -11.86
CA ARG A 362 14.52 16.31 -12.78
C ARG A 362 15.34 15.00 -12.90
N LYS A 363 16.59 14.99 -12.42
CA LYS A 363 17.52 13.83 -12.51
C LYS A 363 17.83 13.14 -11.18
N ALA A 364 17.30 13.60 -10.05
CA ALA A 364 17.53 12.97 -8.75
C ALA A 364 16.37 12.03 -8.37
N ASN A 365 16.22 10.94 -9.13
CA ASN A 365 15.46 9.77 -8.68
C ASN A 365 16.45 8.69 -8.24
N GLU A 366 16.09 8.01 -7.15
CA GLU A 366 16.81 6.88 -6.52
C GLU A 366 17.92 7.25 -5.52
N THR A 367 17.51 7.72 -4.33
CA THR A 367 17.99 7.27 -2.99
C THR A 367 17.46 8.22 -1.89
N SER A 368 16.88 7.62 -0.84
CA SER A 368 16.60 8.18 0.50
C SER A 368 16.27 9.68 0.64
N GLN A 369 14.98 9.97 0.92
CA GLN A 369 14.41 11.24 1.43
C GLN A 369 14.86 12.52 0.69
N PRO A 370 14.34 12.79 -0.52
CA PRO A 370 14.69 13.97 -1.32
C PRO A 370 14.42 15.30 -0.60
N HIS A 371 13.37 15.40 0.22
CA HIS A 371 13.05 16.61 0.97
C HIS A 371 14.14 17.00 1.99
N LYS A 372 14.83 16.04 2.61
CA LYS A 372 15.94 16.35 3.55
C LYS A 372 17.14 16.95 2.82
N ARG A 373 17.44 16.47 1.61
CA ARG A 373 18.49 17.06 0.76
C ARG A 373 18.10 18.45 0.27
N ILE A 374 16.84 18.63 -0.15
CA ILE A 374 16.32 19.95 -0.57
C ILE A 374 16.37 20.95 0.59
N ALA A 375 15.92 20.53 1.77
CA ALA A 375 15.96 21.34 2.99
C ALA A 375 17.38 21.70 3.41
N ALA A 376 18.34 20.78 3.27
CA ALA A 376 19.76 21.04 3.57
C ALA A 376 20.41 22.00 2.54
N ASN A 377 20.06 21.88 1.27
CA ASN A 377 20.65 22.69 0.19
C ASN A 377 20.12 24.13 0.18
N ASN A 378 18.86 24.34 0.54
CA ASN A 378 18.25 25.67 0.60
C ASN A 378 17.31 25.78 1.82
N PRO A 379 17.87 25.93 3.04
CA PRO A 379 17.09 25.94 4.27
C PRO A 379 16.14 27.13 4.37
N GLU A 380 16.50 28.28 3.79
CA GLU A 380 15.67 29.48 3.79
C GLU A 380 14.42 29.32 2.93
N MET A 381 14.59 28.84 1.68
CA MET A 381 13.45 28.56 0.79
C MET A 381 12.58 27.42 1.34
N TRP A 382 13.20 26.41 1.96
CA TRP A 382 12.46 25.34 2.61
C TRP A 382 11.61 25.84 3.78
N SER A 383 12.17 26.70 4.64
CA SER A 383 11.45 27.35 5.74
C SER A 383 10.29 28.20 5.21
N CYS A 384 10.50 28.95 4.12
CA CYS A 384 9.45 29.71 3.44
C CYS A 384 8.35 28.79 2.89
N ALA A 385 8.72 27.69 2.24
CA ALA A 385 7.79 26.69 1.72
C ALA A 385 6.97 26.01 2.84
N ALA A 386 7.61 25.64 3.94
CA ALA A 386 6.95 25.05 5.11
C ALA A 386 5.96 26.03 5.75
N PHE A 387 6.34 27.32 5.85
CA PHE A 387 5.45 28.36 6.33
C PHE A 387 4.22 28.54 5.43
N ILE A 388 4.40 28.61 4.12
CA ILE A 388 3.30 28.76 3.15
C ILE A 388 2.43 27.50 3.12
N ALA A 389 3.01 26.30 3.20
CA ALA A 389 2.28 25.05 3.30
C ALA A 389 1.40 25.01 4.55
N GLY A 390 1.92 25.45 5.70
CA GLY A 390 1.16 25.58 6.94
C GLY A 390 0.00 26.57 6.82
N ARG A 391 0.20 27.71 6.15
CA ARG A 391 -0.88 28.68 5.86
C ARG A 391 -1.93 28.13 4.91
N PHE A 392 -1.51 27.42 3.88
CA PHE A 392 -2.40 26.73 2.94
C PHE A 392 -3.28 25.72 3.67
N ALA A 393 -2.68 24.80 4.42
CA ALA A 393 -3.40 23.79 5.19
C ALA A 393 -4.36 24.41 6.22
N ALA A 394 -3.92 25.46 6.93
CA ALA A 394 -4.76 26.15 7.91
C ALA A 394 -6.02 26.77 7.29
N LYS A 395 -5.88 27.38 6.10
CA LYS A 395 -6.99 28.00 5.40
C LYS A 395 -7.93 26.96 4.80
N GLU A 396 -7.41 25.88 4.21
CA GLU A 396 -8.23 24.74 3.76
C GLU A 396 -9.01 24.10 4.93
N ALA A 397 -8.36 23.88 6.07
CA ALA A 397 -9.02 23.38 7.27
C ALA A 397 -10.11 24.34 7.76
N ALA A 398 -9.87 25.66 7.73
CA ALA A 398 -10.88 26.66 8.09
C ALA A 398 -12.07 26.66 7.11
N MET A 399 -11.84 26.57 5.81
CA MET A 399 -12.91 26.48 4.81
C MET A 399 -13.78 25.23 5.02
N LYS A 400 -13.16 24.08 5.33
CA LYS A 400 -13.86 22.84 5.68
C LYS A 400 -14.66 22.93 6.98
N ALA A 401 -14.17 23.71 7.95
CA ALA A 401 -14.86 23.94 9.22
C ALA A 401 -16.04 24.92 9.10
N HIS A 402 -16.24 25.58 7.95
CA HIS A 402 -17.36 26.50 7.71
C HIS A 402 -18.12 26.13 6.43
N PRO A 403 -18.72 24.92 6.35
CA PRO A 403 -19.40 24.45 5.14
C PRO A 403 -20.60 25.32 4.73
N HIS A 404 -21.15 26.08 5.67
CA HIS A 404 -22.24 27.02 5.45
C HIS A 404 -21.80 28.35 4.78
N ARG A 405 -20.48 28.60 4.65
CA ARG A 405 -19.93 29.80 4.00
C ARG A 405 -19.12 29.44 2.77
N ARG A 406 -19.27 30.22 1.69
CA ARG A 406 -18.42 30.13 0.50
C ARG A 406 -17.18 30.99 0.68
N LEU A 407 -16.23 30.50 1.47
CA LEU A 407 -14.99 31.19 1.78
C LEU A 407 -13.95 31.00 0.66
N THR A 408 -13.13 32.03 0.45
CA THR A 408 -11.88 31.99 -0.32
C THR A 408 -10.68 32.10 0.62
N PHE A 409 -9.48 31.87 0.10
CA PHE A 409 -8.24 32.02 0.88
C PHE A 409 -8.07 33.41 1.52
N HIS A 410 -8.62 34.48 0.94
CA HIS A 410 -8.51 35.82 1.50
C HIS A 410 -9.57 36.14 2.57
N ASP A 411 -10.61 35.31 2.66
CA ASP A 411 -11.63 35.42 3.70
C ASP A 411 -11.17 34.78 5.01
N VAL A 412 -10.09 34.00 4.98
CA VAL A 412 -9.45 33.40 6.15
C VAL A 412 -8.09 34.06 6.38
N VAL A 413 -7.93 34.72 7.52
CA VAL A 413 -6.67 35.36 7.92
C VAL A 413 -6.09 34.61 9.13
N ILE A 414 -4.86 34.10 9.01
CA ILE A 414 -4.22 33.38 10.12
C ILE A 414 -3.31 34.35 10.89
N GLU A 415 -3.82 34.76 12.05
CA GLU A 415 -3.16 35.71 12.94
C GLU A 415 -2.83 35.06 14.29
N ARG A 416 -2.19 35.82 15.18
CA ARG A 416 -1.85 35.37 16.53
C ARG A 416 -2.83 35.98 17.49
N ARG A 417 -3.30 35.19 18.46
CA ARG A 417 -4.19 35.70 19.51
C ARG A 417 -3.51 36.87 20.25
N PRO A 418 -4.15 38.04 20.35
CA PRO A 418 -3.73 39.07 21.30
C PRO A 418 -4.06 38.59 22.72
N VAL A 419 -3.03 38.47 23.55
CA VAL A 419 -3.05 38.12 24.97
C VAL A 419 -2.34 39.27 25.71
N GLU A 420 -3.00 39.83 26.72
CA GLU A 420 -2.41 40.82 27.62
C GLU A 420 -1.43 40.12 28.59
N GLY A 421 -0.21 40.64 28.72
CA GLY A 421 0.81 40.16 29.68
C GLY A 421 2.10 39.60 29.07
N PRO A 422 3.14 39.32 29.90
CA PRO A 422 4.42 38.76 29.46
C PRO A 422 4.25 37.36 28.88
N ARG A 423 4.77 37.10 27.68
CA ARG A 423 4.60 35.82 26.98
C ARG A 423 5.90 35.03 26.87
N LEU A 424 5.79 33.71 27.06
CA LEU A 424 6.79 32.75 26.61
C LEU A 424 6.43 32.30 25.19
N GLY A 425 7.21 32.76 24.20
CA GLY A 425 7.08 32.32 22.81
C GLY A 425 6.06 33.09 21.96
N SER A 426 5.70 32.50 20.82
CA SER A 426 5.06 33.20 19.71
C SER A 426 3.51 33.27 19.76
N GLY A 427 2.88 32.60 20.72
CA GLY A 427 1.42 32.54 20.92
C GLY A 427 0.69 31.59 19.95
N PRO A 428 -0.51 31.09 20.33
CA PRO A 428 -1.28 30.18 19.49
C PRO A 428 -1.87 30.92 18.27
N PRO A 429 -1.90 30.28 17.08
CA PRO A 429 -2.57 30.84 15.92
C PRO A 429 -4.10 30.83 16.12
N ILE A 430 -4.76 31.79 15.50
CA ILE A 430 -6.22 31.86 15.37
C ILE A 430 -6.57 32.14 13.91
N ALA A 431 -7.67 31.57 13.43
CA ALA A 431 -8.19 31.88 12.11
C ALA A 431 -9.30 32.93 12.26
N ARG A 432 -9.07 34.14 11.77
CA ARG A 432 -10.10 35.17 11.63
C ARG A 432 -10.81 34.97 10.30
N ILE A 433 -12.11 34.73 10.35
CA ILE A 433 -13.00 34.55 9.20
C ILE A 433 -13.68 35.88 8.95
N ARG A 434 -13.42 36.49 7.80
CA ARG A 434 -14.00 37.79 7.45
C ARG A 434 -15.51 37.74 7.41
N SER A 435 -16.18 38.79 7.85
CA SER A 435 -17.65 38.86 7.85
C SER A 435 -18.23 38.67 6.42
N GLY A 436 -19.37 37.99 6.32
CA GLY A 436 -20.11 37.86 5.06
C GLY A 436 -20.95 39.11 4.74
N GLU A 437 -21.55 39.17 3.56
CA GLU A 437 -22.54 40.22 3.25
C GLU A 437 -23.68 40.18 4.28
N GLY A 438 -23.83 41.26 5.05
CA GLY A 438 -24.83 41.40 6.13
C GLY A 438 -24.35 41.03 7.54
N GLU A 439 -23.08 40.67 7.74
CA GLU A 439 -22.48 40.44 9.06
C GLU A 439 -21.62 41.64 9.51
N VAL A 440 -21.78 42.06 10.76
CA VAL A 440 -21.14 43.27 11.30
C VAL A 440 -19.71 43.00 11.78
N GLU A 441 -19.40 41.77 12.19
CA GLU A 441 -18.13 41.41 12.82
C GLU A 441 -17.50 40.17 12.17
N ASP A 442 -16.17 40.13 12.15
CA ASP A 442 -15.39 38.94 11.78
C ASP A 442 -15.55 37.87 12.87
N THR A 443 -15.55 36.59 12.46
CA THR A 443 -15.66 35.48 13.41
C THR A 443 -14.30 34.81 13.64
N SER A 444 -14.08 34.34 14.87
CA SER A 444 -12.84 33.64 15.21
C SER A 444 -13.04 32.13 15.19
N ALA A 445 -12.15 31.40 14.55
CA ALA A 445 -12.07 29.95 14.57
C ALA A 445 -10.76 29.48 15.20
N LEU A 446 -10.83 28.40 15.98
CA LEU A 446 -9.65 27.83 16.61
C LEU A 446 -8.89 27.03 15.54
N VAL A 447 -7.58 27.24 15.45
CA VAL A 447 -6.75 26.52 14.50
C VAL A 447 -5.46 26.05 15.17
N THR A 448 -5.04 24.84 14.84
CA THR A 448 -3.70 24.34 15.14
C THR A 448 -2.98 24.04 13.85
N ILE A 449 -1.68 24.34 13.80
CA ILE A 449 -0.83 24.13 12.63
C ILE A 449 0.41 23.41 13.13
N SER A 450 0.74 22.29 12.51
CA SER A 450 1.97 21.54 12.76
C SER A 450 2.66 21.25 11.44
N HIS A 451 3.98 21.13 11.46
CA HIS A 451 4.72 20.62 10.31
C HIS A 451 5.86 19.75 10.80
N ASP A 452 6.08 18.63 10.12
CA ASP A 452 7.21 17.74 10.35
C ASP A 452 7.60 17.03 9.05
N GLY A 453 8.91 16.84 8.85
CA GLY A 453 9.47 16.30 7.62
C GLY A 453 9.02 17.07 6.37
N ASP A 454 8.27 16.39 5.49
CA ASP A 454 7.77 16.92 4.22
C ASP A 454 6.27 17.32 4.25
N TYR A 455 5.65 17.41 5.43
CA TYR A 455 4.22 17.68 5.54
C TYR A 455 3.92 18.78 6.55
N ALA A 456 2.96 19.64 6.20
CA ALA A 456 2.29 20.55 7.10
C ALA A 456 0.83 20.12 7.23
N THR A 457 0.28 20.15 8.44
CA THR A 457 -1.11 19.79 8.73
C THR A 457 -1.76 20.87 9.57
N ALA A 458 -3.07 21.03 9.40
CA ALA A 458 -3.85 21.91 10.23
C ALA A 458 -5.21 21.30 10.57
N VAL A 459 -5.69 21.62 11.77
CA VAL A 459 -7.03 21.29 12.23
C VAL A 459 -7.69 22.58 12.68
N CYS A 460 -8.92 22.82 12.21
CA CYS A 460 -9.72 23.98 12.54
C CYS A 460 -11.06 23.56 13.16
N ILE A 461 -11.49 24.30 14.18
CA ILE A 461 -12.79 24.18 14.80
C ILE A 461 -13.54 25.49 14.53
N GLY A 462 -14.64 25.39 13.78
CA GLY A 462 -15.52 26.49 13.41
C GLY A 462 -16.86 26.38 14.14
N TYR A 463 -17.44 27.54 14.43
CA TYR A 463 -18.80 27.63 14.98
C TYR A 463 -19.78 27.87 13.83
N GLU A 464 -20.89 27.13 13.83
CA GLU A 464 -22.00 27.34 12.91
C GLU A 464 -23.12 28.10 13.64
N PRO A 465 -23.50 29.31 13.20
CA PRO A 465 -24.62 29.99 13.79
C PRO A 465 -25.94 29.29 13.43
N ASP A 466 -26.82 29.14 14.42
CA ASP A 466 -28.12 28.50 14.26
C ASP A 466 -29.00 29.27 13.27
N ILE A 467 -29.30 28.66 12.12
CA ILE A 467 -30.09 29.23 11.03
C ILE A 467 -31.53 29.56 11.50
N SER A 468 -32.01 28.95 12.58
CA SER A 468 -33.34 29.22 13.15
C SER A 468 -33.49 30.58 13.86
N LYS A 469 -32.38 31.32 14.07
CA LYS A 469 -32.38 32.60 14.80
C LYS A 469 -32.23 33.84 13.92
N ARG A 470 -32.17 33.70 12.60
CA ARG A 470 -32.31 34.84 11.66
C ARG A 470 -33.78 35.00 11.29
N GLY A 471 -34.55 35.54 12.24
CA GLY A 471 -35.93 36.03 12.04
C GLY A 471 -35.94 37.54 11.98
#